data_AF-A0AAV9ARR0-F1
#
_entry.id   AF-A0AAV9ARR0-F1
#
_cell.length_a   1.000
_cell.length_b   1.000
_cell.length_c   1.000
_cell.angle_alpha   90.00
_cell.angle_beta   90.00
_cell.angle_gamma   90.00
#
_symmetry.space_group_name_H-M   'P 1'
#
loop_
_entity.id
_entity.type
_entity.pdbx_description
1 polymer ?
#
loop_
_entity_poly.entity_id
_entity_poly.type
_entity_poly.pdbx_seq_one_letter_code
_entity_poly.pdbx_strand_id
1 'polypeptide(L)'
;MQRRITKTFHFSDFSPTELAEILHLKMRNQEEKSSVYGLKLHPSCSVPAIAEAIERETTVEMQKEMNGGLVDELLVNAQDNLNLRLDMDCSDTESLITITMRDLEVGLQLI
;
A
#
# COMPACT_ATOMS: atom_id res chain seq x y z
N MET A 1 -8.58 -22.52 -38.44
CA MET A 1 -8.13 -22.55 -37.02
C MET A 1 -9.17 -21.85 -36.17
N GLN A 2 -9.79 -22.53 -35.21
CA GLN A 2 -10.79 -21.95 -34.32
C GLN A 2 -10.09 -21.20 -33.17
N ARG A 3 -10.45 -19.93 -32.95
CA ARG A 3 -9.88 -19.11 -31.88
C ARG A 3 -10.38 -19.65 -30.53
N ARG A 4 -9.47 -20.10 -29.65
CA ARG A 4 -9.81 -20.74 -28.36
C ARG A 4 -10.42 -19.81 -27.31
N ILE A 5 -10.28 -18.49 -27.49
CA ILE A 5 -10.86 -17.47 -26.61
C ILE A 5 -12.18 -17.01 -27.21
N THR A 6 -13.27 -17.22 -26.46
CA THR A 6 -14.65 -16.87 -26.86
C THR A 6 -15.16 -15.58 -26.22
N LYS A 7 -14.53 -15.12 -25.14
CA LYS A 7 -14.89 -13.89 -24.42
C LYS A 7 -13.63 -13.16 -23.98
N THR A 8 -13.65 -11.85 -24.13
CA THR A 8 -12.59 -10.96 -23.65
C THR A 8 -13.25 -9.92 -22.76
N PHE A 9 -12.70 -9.72 -21.58
CA PHE A 9 -13.09 -8.66 -20.66
C PHE A 9 -11.93 -7.67 -20.56
N HIS A 10 -12.25 -6.39 -20.53
CA HIS A 10 -11.29 -5.33 -20.32
C HIS A 10 -11.63 -4.66 -19.00
N PHE A 11 -10.61 -4.48 -18.16
CA PHE A 11 -10.72 -3.77 -16.89
C PHE A 11 -9.88 -2.51 -17.02
N SER A 12 -10.37 -1.42 -16.43
CA SER A 12 -9.62 -0.18 -16.33
C SER A 12 -8.53 -0.30 -15.27
N ASP A 13 -7.50 0.53 -15.38
CA ASP A 13 -6.48 0.68 -14.35
C ASP A 13 -7.10 1.28 -13.07
N PHE A 14 -6.58 0.92 -11.90
CA PHE A 14 -7.08 1.48 -10.65
C PHE A 14 -6.73 2.96 -10.52
N SER A 15 -7.71 3.74 -10.05
CA SER A 15 -7.50 5.10 -9.59
C SER A 15 -6.72 5.14 -8.26
N PRO A 16 -6.09 6.27 -7.91
CA PRO A 16 -5.46 6.46 -6.60
C PRO A 16 -6.39 6.16 -5.41
N THR A 17 -7.69 6.46 -5.55
CA THR A 17 -8.70 6.13 -4.54
C THR A 17 -8.90 4.62 -4.41
N GLU A 18 -9.04 3.89 -5.54
CA GLU A 18 -9.16 2.43 -5.52
C GLU A 18 -7.89 1.76 -4.98
N LEU A 19 -6.71 2.28 -5.31
CA LEU A 19 -5.43 1.81 -4.73
C LEU A 19 -5.40 2.01 -3.21
N ALA A 20 -5.87 3.16 -2.72
CA ALA A 20 -5.98 3.43 -1.29
C ALA A 20 -7.01 2.51 -0.58
N GLU A 21 -8.12 2.18 -1.24
CA GLU A 21 -9.09 1.19 -0.75
C GLU A 21 -8.50 -0.22 -0.71
N ILE A 22 -7.76 -0.62 -1.74
CA ILE A 22 -7.03 -1.90 -1.78
C ILE A 22 -6.02 -1.98 -0.63
N LEU A 23 -5.32 -0.89 -0.34
CA LEU A 23 -4.39 -0.81 0.79
C LEU A 23 -5.12 -1.05 2.13
N HIS A 24 -6.25 -0.37 2.37
CA HIS A 24 -7.08 -0.61 3.55
C HIS A 24 -7.58 -2.06 3.63
N LEU A 25 -8.00 -2.63 2.49
CA LEU A 25 -8.45 -4.01 2.41
C LEU A 25 -7.34 -4.99 2.81
N LYS A 26 -6.12 -4.80 2.30
CA LYS A 26 -4.95 -5.62 2.65
C LYS A 26 -4.58 -5.47 4.12
N MET A 27 -4.60 -4.25 4.64
CA MET A 27 -4.31 -3.98 6.05
C MET A 27 -5.38 -4.55 7.00
N ARG A 28 -6.63 -4.69 6.56
CA ARG A 28 -7.70 -5.29 7.37
C ARG A 28 -7.73 -6.83 7.27
N ASN A 29 -7.49 -7.37 6.09
CA ASN A 29 -7.60 -8.80 5.79
C ASN A 29 -6.20 -9.43 5.67
N GLN A 30 -5.42 -9.32 6.73
CA GLN A 30 -4.04 -9.82 6.75
C GLN A 30 -4.02 -11.34 6.81
N GLU A 31 -3.21 -11.96 5.96
CA GLU A 31 -2.87 -13.37 6.04
C GLU A 31 -1.56 -13.54 6.83
N GLU A 32 -1.35 -14.66 7.52
CA GLU A 32 -0.14 -14.90 8.33
C GLU A 32 1.18 -14.78 7.55
N LYS A 33 1.14 -14.96 6.23
CA LYS A 33 2.30 -14.85 5.34
C LYS A 33 2.50 -13.44 4.76
N SER A 34 1.60 -12.51 5.06
CA SER A 34 1.68 -11.13 4.59
C SER A 34 2.81 -10.39 5.31
N SER A 35 3.54 -9.54 4.59
CA SER A 35 4.55 -8.64 5.17
C SER A 35 3.94 -7.80 6.30
N VAL A 36 2.70 -7.35 6.15
CA VAL A 36 2.03 -6.48 7.13
C VAL A 36 1.30 -7.23 8.25
N TYR A 37 1.48 -8.55 8.38
CA TYR A 37 0.79 -9.33 9.41
C TYR A 37 1.11 -8.84 10.83
N GLY A 38 0.08 -8.52 11.60
CA GLY A 38 0.18 -7.99 12.95
C GLY A 38 0.40 -6.47 13.03
N LEU A 39 0.53 -5.79 11.89
CA LEU A 39 0.65 -4.34 11.84
C LEU A 39 -0.73 -3.66 11.77
N LYS A 40 -0.79 -2.39 12.15
CA LYS A 40 -1.97 -1.54 12.08
C LYS A 40 -1.66 -0.31 11.25
N LEU A 41 -2.69 0.27 10.63
CA LEU A 41 -2.61 1.63 10.10
C LEU A 41 -2.94 2.64 11.20
N HIS A 42 -2.17 3.71 11.26
CA HIS A 42 -2.51 4.86 12.08
C HIS A 42 -3.86 5.46 11.61
N PRO A 43 -4.74 5.94 12.50
CA PRO A 43 -6.05 6.49 12.12
C PRO A 43 -6.01 7.67 11.14
N SER A 44 -4.88 8.39 11.05
CA SER A 44 -4.68 9.47 10.06
C SER A 44 -4.56 8.95 8.63
N CYS A 45 -4.24 7.67 8.44
CA CYS A 45 -4.10 7.02 7.14
C CYS A 45 -5.48 6.68 6.55
N SER A 46 -6.33 7.70 6.39
CA SER A 46 -7.63 7.56 5.74
C SER A 46 -7.50 7.34 4.24
N VAL A 47 -8.50 6.72 3.60
CA VAL A 47 -8.51 6.51 2.14
C VAL A 47 -8.22 7.80 1.35
N PRO A 48 -8.87 8.95 1.63
CA PRO A 48 -8.57 10.19 0.92
C PRO A 48 -7.13 10.66 1.10
N ALA A 49 -6.59 10.56 2.33
CA ALA A 49 -5.25 11.03 2.62
C ALA A 49 -4.16 10.14 1.97
N ILE A 50 -4.40 8.83 1.86
CA ILE A 50 -3.53 7.92 1.13
C ILE A 50 -3.64 8.17 -0.38
N ALA A 51 -4.85 8.37 -0.91
CA ALA A 51 -5.05 8.66 -2.33
C ALA A 51 -4.32 9.95 -2.74
N GLU A 52 -4.40 11.00 -1.92
CA GLU A 52 -3.65 12.24 -2.12
C GLU A 52 -2.13 12.01 -2.10
N ALA A 53 -1.64 11.19 -1.17
CA ALA A 53 -0.21 10.83 -1.13
C ALA A 53 0.21 10.07 -2.39
N ILE A 54 -0.58 9.10 -2.86
CA ILE A 54 -0.33 8.39 -4.11
C ILE A 54 -0.29 9.36 -5.28
N GLU A 55 -1.29 10.25 -5.42
CA GLU A 55 -1.32 11.25 -6.50
C GLU A 55 -0.10 12.19 -6.48
N ARG A 56 0.37 12.56 -5.29
CA ARG A 56 1.48 13.50 -5.12
C ARG A 56 2.85 12.87 -5.35
N GLU A 57 3.06 11.65 -4.87
CA GLU A 57 4.37 11.00 -4.87
C GLU A 57 4.59 10.07 -6.07
N THR A 58 3.56 9.82 -6.92
CA THR A 58 3.66 8.90 -8.07
C THR A 58 3.23 9.54 -9.38
N THR A 59 3.62 8.95 -10.51
CA THR A 59 3.15 9.38 -11.84
C THR A 59 1.96 8.55 -12.32
N VAL A 60 1.17 9.11 -13.24
CA VAL A 60 0.04 8.39 -13.87
C VAL A 60 0.54 7.15 -14.62
N GLU A 61 1.71 7.24 -15.25
CA GLU A 61 2.35 6.11 -15.95
C GLU A 61 2.69 4.98 -14.97
N MET A 62 3.29 5.32 -13.82
CA MET A 62 3.66 4.34 -12.80
C MET A 62 2.42 3.67 -12.18
N GLN A 63 1.38 4.45 -11.89
CA GLN A 63 0.10 3.91 -11.39
C GLN A 63 -0.51 2.90 -12.35
N LYS A 64 -0.45 3.16 -13.67
CA LYS A 64 -0.98 2.23 -14.68
C LYS A 64 -0.12 0.99 -14.87
N GLU A 65 1.20 1.17 -14.85
CA GLU A 65 2.14 0.06 -15.04
C GLU A 65 2.10 -0.92 -13.87
N MET A 66 2.13 -0.42 -12.64
CA MET A 66 2.13 -1.24 -11.44
C MET A 66 0.73 -1.65 -11.01
N ASN A 67 -0.28 -0.81 -11.27
CA ASN A 67 -1.68 -1.02 -10.92
C ASN A 67 -1.81 -1.50 -9.46
N GLY A 68 -2.53 -2.59 -9.19
CA GLY A 68 -2.64 -3.15 -7.85
C GLY A 68 -1.31 -3.54 -7.19
N GLY A 69 -0.26 -3.80 -7.97
CA GLY A 69 1.08 -4.11 -7.46
C GLY A 69 1.78 -2.93 -6.80
N LEU A 70 1.37 -1.69 -7.08
CA LEU A 70 1.86 -0.49 -6.40
C LEU A 70 1.63 -0.58 -4.89
N VAL A 71 0.48 -1.10 -4.49
CA VAL A 71 0.10 -1.23 -3.08
C VAL A 71 0.97 -2.27 -2.36
N ASP A 72 1.33 -3.35 -3.05
CA ASP A 72 2.17 -4.40 -2.47
C ASP A 72 3.59 -3.87 -2.19
N GLU A 73 4.18 -3.17 -3.15
CA GLU A 73 5.50 -2.56 -3.00
C GLU A 73 5.49 -1.47 -1.92
N LEU A 74 4.46 -0.61 -1.93
CA LEU A 74 4.27 0.43 -0.91
C LEU A 74 4.24 -0.14 0.51
N LEU A 75 3.48 -1.23 0.72
CA LEU A 75 3.34 -1.82 2.06
C LEU A 75 4.66 -2.46 2.55
N VAL A 76 5.45 -3.04 1.64
CA VAL A 76 6.80 -3.53 1.96
C VAL A 76 7.70 -2.37 2.36
N ASN A 77 7.78 -1.32 1.54
CA ASN A 77 8.65 -0.18 1.83
C ASN A 77 8.22 0.58 3.11
N ALA A 78 6.93 0.70 3.36
CA ALA A 78 6.41 1.32 4.59
C ALA A 78 6.74 0.49 5.83
N GLN A 79 6.68 -0.84 5.75
CA GLN A 79 7.12 -1.71 6.83
C GLN A 79 8.63 -1.56 7.07
N ASP A 80 9.44 -1.50 6.02
CA ASP A 80 10.88 -1.31 6.16
C ASP A 80 11.20 0.03 6.82
N ASN A 81 10.51 1.10 6.43
CA ASN A 81 10.67 2.40 7.09
C ASN A 81 10.21 2.38 8.55
N LEU A 82 9.11 1.68 8.86
CA LEU A 82 8.69 1.43 10.24
C LEU A 82 9.84 0.77 11.00
N ASN A 83 10.37 -0.36 10.53
CA ASN A 83 11.47 -1.09 11.17
C ASN A 83 12.72 -0.22 11.39
N LEU A 84 13.05 0.66 10.44
CA LEU A 84 14.21 1.55 10.53
C LEU A 84 14.06 2.66 11.58
N ARG A 85 12.84 3.18 11.79
CA ARG A 85 12.61 4.29 12.72
C ARG A 85 12.38 3.85 14.16
N LEU A 86 12.24 2.55 14.43
CA LEU A 86 12.03 2.05 15.78
C LEU A 86 13.35 2.03 16.55
N ASP A 87 13.32 2.63 17.73
CA ASP A 87 14.40 2.52 18.71
C ASP A 87 14.21 1.23 19.52
N MET A 88 15.30 0.53 19.82
CA MET A 88 15.28 -0.70 20.63
C MET A 88 14.77 -0.45 22.06
N ASP A 89 14.91 0.78 22.56
CA ASP A 89 14.44 1.19 23.89
C ASP A 89 13.01 1.77 23.86
N CYS A 90 12.25 1.53 22.78
CA CYS A 90 10.91 2.09 22.64
C CYS A 90 9.93 1.53 23.68
N SER A 91 9.54 2.39 24.62
CA SER A 91 8.53 2.09 25.64
C SER A 91 7.08 2.11 25.12
N ASP A 92 6.85 2.65 23.92
CA ASP A 92 5.54 2.70 23.28
C ASP A 92 5.35 1.53 22.32
N THR A 93 4.74 0.46 22.84
CA THR A 93 4.44 -0.75 22.09
C THR A 93 3.50 -0.53 20.92
N GLU A 94 2.64 0.49 20.94
CA GLU A 94 1.75 0.77 19.80
C GLU A 94 2.53 1.33 18.61
N SER A 95 3.57 2.12 18.87
CA SER A 95 4.43 2.65 17.81
C SER A 95 5.20 1.57 17.05
N LEU A 96 5.50 0.43 17.70
CA LEU A 96 6.20 -0.72 17.13
C LEU A 96 5.40 -1.43 16.03
N ILE A 97 4.07 -1.36 16.11
CA ILE A 97 3.16 -2.10 15.22
C ILE A 97 2.29 -1.19 14.36
N THR A 98 2.51 0.13 14.40
CA THR A 98 1.65 1.10 13.70
C THR A 98 2.39 1.75 12.54
N ILE A 99 1.95 1.44 11.31
CA ILE A 99 2.33 2.13 10.08
C ILE A 99 1.67 3.51 10.08
N THR A 100 2.48 4.55 10.04
CA THR A 100 2.04 5.96 10.02
C THR A 100 1.96 6.48 8.59
N MET A 101 1.37 7.68 8.43
CA MET A 101 1.35 8.32 7.11
C MET A 101 2.77 8.60 6.59
N ARG A 102 3.70 8.92 7.49
CA ARG A 102 5.10 9.15 7.10
C ARG A 102 5.75 7.90 6.53
N ASP A 103 5.44 6.73 7.09
CA ASP A 103 5.93 5.44 6.60
C ASP A 103 5.43 5.17 5.17
N LEU A 104 4.15 5.49 4.89
CA LEU A 104 3.58 5.37 3.54
C LEU A 104 4.21 6.38 2.56
N GLU A 105 4.41 7.63 2.96
CA GLU A 105 5.04 8.64 2.10
C GLU A 105 6.49 8.28 1.75
N VAL A 106 7.28 7.83 2.72
CA VAL A 106 8.63 7.32 2.45
C VAL A 106 8.55 6.09 1.55
N GLY A 107 7.58 5.20 1.81
CA GLY A 107 7.40 4.01 1.00
C GLY A 107 7.11 4.31 -0.47
N LEU A 108 6.31 5.34 -0.76
CA LEU A 108 6.03 5.82 -2.12
C LEU A 108 7.26 6.45 -2.79
N GLN A 109 8.08 7.17 -2.02
CA GLN A 109 9.30 7.82 -2.52
C GLN A 109 10.42 6.84 -2.91
N LEU A 110 10.29 5.58 -2.51
CA LEU A 110 11.24 4.51 -2.82
C LEU A 110 10.83 3.68 -4.04
N ILE A 111 9.67 3.98 -4.65
CA ILE A 111 9.16 3.37 -5.88
C ILE A 111 9.57 4.24 -7.07
#